data_AF-A0A7H8M9S7-F1
#
_entry.id   AF-A0A7H8M9S7-F1
#
_cell.length_a   1.000
_cell.length_b   1.000
_cell.length_c   1.000
_cell.angle_alpha   90.00
_cell.angle_beta   90.00
_cell.angle_gamma   90.00
#
_symmetry.space_group_name_H-M   'P 1'
#
loop_
_entity.id
_entity.type
_entity.pdbx_description
1 polymer ?
#
loop_
_entity_poly.entity_id
_entity_poly.type
_entity_poly.pdbx_seq_one_letter_code
_entity_poly.pdbx_strand_id
1 'polypeptide(L)'
;MTYPPPGSGYPGPRPPYQPPPAPPGPPGPPGYGSPYRNDSTNGLAVAAFITGLLGCFGILGIILGAISLSQIGRNGGRGRGFAIAGIVLSSLWIVSGVVIGIVVAAADSSSDRTGDGAFPRPSQSRTQTVDAQKMEVGDCINDAATASNPSDTEPVEVESVKIVPCTGPHDGEVAAVFRLTGSIMPPESELQRRASDGCKIRTRARIDRDPAASRLGNSFYYPTDESWRQGDRTVTCVIVAANDGTKLTRPVRP
;
A
#
# COMPACT_ATOMS: atom_id res chain seq x y z
N MET A 1 112.51 41.58 49.44
CA MET A 1 111.71 42.77 49.78
C MET A 1 110.46 42.68 48.94
N THR A 2 109.34 42.24 49.52
CA THR A 2 108.41 43.05 50.33
C THR A 2 107.63 44.03 49.45
N TYR A 3 106.34 43.71 49.30
CA TYR A 3 105.13 44.51 49.04
C TYR A 3 105.26 46.04 49.21
N PRO A 4 104.38 46.89 48.62
CA PRO A 4 102.95 46.62 48.43
C PRO A 4 102.27 47.22 47.18
N PRO A 5 101.03 46.79 46.87
CA PRO A 5 100.10 47.62 46.12
C PRO A 5 98.89 48.08 46.96
N PRO A 6 98.24 49.20 46.58
CA PRO A 6 97.26 49.90 47.38
C PRO A 6 95.80 49.62 46.98
N GLY A 7 94.91 49.86 47.94
CA GLY A 7 93.62 50.56 47.78
C GLY A 7 92.60 50.05 46.76
N SER A 8 91.45 49.63 47.27
CA SER A 8 90.18 49.60 46.51
C SER A 8 89.06 49.86 47.52
N GLY A 9 88.05 50.68 47.27
CA GLY A 9 87.26 50.84 46.05
C GLY A 9 85.81 50.56 46.46
N TYR A 10 84.91 51.54 46.32
CA TYR A 10 83.52 51.45 46.77
C TYR A 10 82.81 50.19 46.20
N PRO A 11 82.05 49.43 47.00
CA PRO A 11 81.35 48.25 46.51
C PRO A 11 80.18 48.65 45.59
N GLY A 12 80.20 48.11 44.37
CA GLY A 12 79.19 48.29 43.34
C GLY A 12 77.87 47.54 43.58
N PRO A 13 76.92 47.65 42.61
CA PRO A 13 75.56 47.14 42.74
C PRO A 13 75.52 45.61 42.87
N ARG A 14 74.63 45.13 43.75
CA ARG A 14 74.46 43.70 44.05
C ARG A 14 73.83 42.96 42.86
N PRO A 15 74.35 41.78 42.47
CA PRO A 15 73.79 41.00 41.37
C PRO A 15 72.45 40.37 41.74
N PRO A 16 71.57 40.10 40.75
CA PRO A 16 70.26 39.52 40.96
C PRO A 16 70.37 38.06 41.44
N TYR A 17 69.54 37.72 42.43
CA TYR A 17 69.48 36.40 43.05
C TYR A 17 68.97 35.37 42.03
N GLN A 18 69.83 34.43 41.62
CA GLN A 18 69.44 33.28 40.79
C GLN A 18 68.99 32.13 41.70
N PRO A 19 67.76 31.60 41.55
CA PRO A 19 67.34 30.44 42.30
C PRO A 19 68.14 29.18 41.88
N PRO A 20 68.39 28.25 42.82
CA PRO A 20 69.22 27.08 42.57
C PRO A 20 68.59 26.14 41.53
N PRO A 21 69.40 25.39 40.75
CA PRO A 21 68.91 24.45 39.75
C PRO A 21 68.07 23.35 40.39
N ALA A 22 66.88 23.09 39.83
CA ALA A 22 66.02 22.00 40.26
C ALA A 22 66.66 20.62 39.91
N PRO A 23 66.49 19.59 40.76
CA PRO A 23 67.01 18.26 40.49
C PRO A 23 66.37 17.63 39.24
N PRO A 24 67.09 16.76 38.49
CA PRO A 24 66.55 16.10 37.31
C PRO A 24 65.32 15.24 37.67
N GLY A 25 64.20 15.51 37.02
CA GLY A 25 62.96 14.74 37.18
C GLY A 25 63.10 13.32 36.62
N PRO A 26 62.32 12.35 37.13
CA PRO A 26 62.32 10.98 36.62
C PRO A 26 61.89 10.90 35.15
N PRO A 27 62.34 9.89 34.38
CA PRO A 27 61.96 9.71 32.98
C PRO A 27 60.43 9.62 32.83
N GLY A 28 59.87 10.50 32.00
CA GLY A 28 58.43 10.49 31.70
C GLY A 28 58.02 9.18 31.00
N PRO A 29 56.80 8.67 31.25
CA PRO A 29 56.30 7.48 30.59
C PRO A 29 56.20 7.69 29.07
N PRO A 30 56.34 6.62 28.26
CA PRO A 30 56.29 6.72 26.80
C PRO A 30 54.99 7.36 26.34
N GLY A 31 55.10 8.43 25.55
CA GLY A 31 53.95 9.10 24.93
C GLY A 31 53.19 8.14 24.04
N TYR A 32 52.04 7.66 24.51
CA TYR A 32 51.11 6.90 23.70
C TYR A 32 50.48 7.89 22.72
N GLY A 33 50.93 7.85 21.45
CA GLY A 33 50.22 8.51 20.37
C GLY A 33 48.78 8.00 20.38
N SER A 34 47.82 8.88 20.59
CA SER A 34 46.41 8.56 20.40
C SER A 34 46.23 8.24 18.92
N PRO A 35 45.80 7.03 18.52
CA PRO A 35 45.48 6.80 17.13
C PRO A 35 44.33 7.74 16.80
N TYR A 36 44.54 8.62 15.83
CA TYR A 36 43.48 9.45 15.27
C TYR A 36 42.41 8.50 14.74
N ARG A 37 41.36 8.29 15.54
CA ARG A 37 40.25 7.42 15.21
C ARG A 37 39.43 8.21 14.19
N ASN A 38 39.54 7.83 12.93
CA ASN A 38 38.67 8.36 11.89
C ASN A 38 37.24 7.96 12.23
N ASP A 39 36.51 8.87 12.90
CA ASP A 39 35.07 8.79 13.16
C ASP A 39 34.29 9.10 11.87
N SER A 40 34.67 8.50 10.73
CA SER A 40 33.85 8.54 9.53
C SER A 40 32.82 7.41 9.63
N THR A 41 31.61 7.77 10.06
CA THR A 41 30.42 6.96 9.79
C THR A 41 30.39 6.68 8.29
N ASN A 42 30.54 5.41 7.91
CA ASN A 42 30.56 4.99 6.52
C ASN A 42 29.27 5.48 5.85
N GLY A 43 29.38 6.47 4.96
CA GLY A 43 28.24 7.04 4.22
C GLY A 43 27.47 5.97 3.43
N LEU A 44 28.12 4.84 3.17
CA LEU A 44 27.54 3.64 2.57
C LEU A 44 26.49 2.96 3.46
N ALA A 45 26.66 3.00 4.79
CA ALA A 45 25.66 2.51 5.75
C ALA A 45 24.42 3.41 5.80
N VAL A 46 24.62 4.73 5.71
CA VAL A 46 23.52 5.71 5.62
C VAL A 46 22.80 5.60 4.28
N ALA A 47 23.53 5.41 3.18
CA ALA A 47 22.96 5.22 1.86
C ALA A 47 22.15 3.92 1.75
N ALA A 48 22.63 2.81 2.34
CA ALA A 48 21.89 1.54 2.41
C ALA A 48 20.60 1.67 3.23
N PHE A 49 20.62 2.48 4.30
CA PHE A 49 19.43 2.76 5.10
C PHE A 49 18.39 3.58 4.33
N ILE A 50 18.82 4.65 3.66
CA ILE A 50 17.92 5.53 2.88
C ILE A 50 17.33 4.80 1.66
N THR A 51 18.12 3.97 0.98
CA THR A 51 17.65 3.19 -0.17
C THR A 51 16.73 2.03 0.24
N GLY A 52 16.93 1.45 1.42
CA GLY A 52 15.98 0.50 2.02
C GLY A 52 14.64 1.14 2.38
N LEU A 53 14.65 2.39 2.87
CA LEU A 53 13.44 3.13 3.26
C LEU A 53 12.56 3.53 2.05
N LEU A 54 13.17 3.72 0.88
CA LEU A 54 12.49 4.20 -0.35
C LEU A 54 11.97 3.09 -1.28
N GLY A 55 12.05 1.81 -0.87
CA GLY A 55 11.09 0.79 -1.30
C GLY A 55 10.98 0.49 -2.80
N CYS A 56 12.02 0.67 -3.63
CA CYS A 56 11.90 0.35 -5.06
C CYS A 56 12.50 -0.97 -5.55
N PHE A 57 13.33 -1.71 -4.78
CA PHE A 57 13.76 -3.07 -5.19
C PHE A 57 14.11 -3.94 -3.98
N GLY A 58 13.07 -4.44 -3.29
CA GLY A 58 13.18 -5.19 -2.02
C GLY A 58 14.08 -6.43 -2.07
N ILE A 59 14.33 -7.01 -3.24
CA ILE A 59 15.20 -8.18 -3.40
C ILE A 59 16.70 -7.80 -3.30
N LEU A 60 17.10 -6.65 -3.84
CA LEU A 60 18.51 -6.20 -3.80
C LEU A 60 18.90 -5.68 -2.41
N GLY A 61 17.96 -5.09 -1.67
CA GLY A 61 18.18 -4.64 -0.30
C GLY A 61 18.48 -5.79 0.67
N ILE A 62 17.82 -6.93 0.49
CA ILE A 62 18.08 -8.14 1.30
C ILE A 62 19.48 -8.71 1.01
N ILE A 63 19.88 -8.77 -0.27
CA ILE A 63 21.18 -9.31 -0.67
C ILE A 63 22.34 -8.43 -0.16
N LEU A 64 22.21 -7.10 -0.27
CA LEU A 64 23.23 -6.17 0.21
C LEU A 64 23.28 -6.10 1.75
N GLY A 65 22.14 -6.27 2.43
CA GLY A 65 22.07 -6.38 3.88
C GLY A 65 22.86 -7.59 4.41
N ALA A 66 22.77 -8.75 3.74
CA ALA A 66 23.49 -9.95 4.12
C ALA A 66 25.02 -9.79 4.03
N ILE A 67 25.53 -9.07 3.01
CA ILE A 67 26.97 -8.83 2.83
C ILE A 67 27.53 -7.92 3.92
N SER A 68 26.75 -6.91 4.34
CA SER A 68 27.16 -5.95 5.38
C SER A 68 27.38 -6.60 6.75
N LEU A 69 26.63 -7.66 7.08
CA LEU A 69 26.77 -8.38 8.35
C LEU A 69 28.09 -9.18 8.44
N SER A 70 28.61 -9.64 7.30
CA SER A 70 29.82 -10.48 7.25
C SER A 70 31.12 -9.71 7.56
N GLN A 71 31.15 -8.38 7.40
CA GLN A 71 32.32 -7.55 7.70
C GLN A 71 32.40 -7.12 9.17
N ILE A 72 31.28 -7.09 9.90
CA ILE A 72 31.24 -6.68 11.32
C ILE A 72 31.77 -7.77 12.26
N GLY A 73 31.72 -9.04 11.84
CA GLY A 73 32.13 -10.18 12.66
C GLY A 73 33.64 -10.28 12.95
N ARG A 74 34.50 -9.59 12.19
CA ARG A 74 35.97 -9.79 12.27
C ARG A 74 36.72 -8.83 13.19
N ASN A 75 36.18 -7.65 13.51
CA ASN A 75 36.97 -6.58 14.17
C ASN A 75 36.55 -6.17 15.58
N GLY A 76 35.71 -6.95 16.28
CA GLY A 76 35.49 -6.79 17.73
C GLY A 76 35.13 -5.37 18.22
N GLY A 77 34.55 -4.55 17.35
CA GLY A 77 34.32 -3.12 17.60
C GLY A 77 32.95 -2.82 18.23
N ARG A 78 32.89 -1.71 18.95
CA ARG A 78 31.77 -1.23 19.81
C ARG A 78 30.52 -0.77 19.03
N GLY A 79 30.16 -1.43 17.91
CA GLY A 79 28.98 -1.17 17.06
C GLY A 79 27.82 -2.16 17.26
N ARG A 80 27.98 -3.13 18.17
CA ARG A 80 26.95 -4.14 18.48
C ARG A 80 25.60 -3.53 18.86
N GLY A 81 25.59 -2.42 19.60
CA GLY A 81 24.34 -1.76 20.01
C GLY A 81 23.52 -1.22 18.84
N PHE A 82 24.17 -0.60 17.85
CA PHE A 82 23.49 -0.08 16.66
C PHE A 82 23.03 -1.20 15.71
N ALA A 83 23.83 -2.26 15.58
CA ALA A 83 23.43 -3.45 14.83
C ALA A 83 22.21 -4.14 15.47
N ILE A 84 22.19 -4.28 16.80
CA ILE A 84 21.05 -4.83 17.53
C ILE A 84 19.82 -3.92 17.37
N ALA A 85 19.97 -2.61 17.51
CA ALA A 85 18.87 -1.66 17.32
C ALA A 85 18.30 -1.72 15.88
N GLY A 86 19.16 -1.83 14.87
CA GLY A 86 18.75 -2.00 13.47
C GLY A 86 17.99 -3.30 13.22
N ILE A 87 18.43 -4.41 13.81
CA ILE A 87 17.74 -5.71 13.73
C ILE A 87 16.38 -5.64 14.42
N VAL A 88 16.30 -5.02 15.61
CA VAL A 88 15.05 -4.88 16.36
C VAL A 88 14.06 -4.00 15.60
N LEU A 89 14.47 -2.83 15.11
CA LEU A 89 13.58 -1.97 14.31
C LEU A 89 13.12 -2.66 13.03
N SER A 90 14.01 -3.36 12.32
CA SER A 90 13.65 -4.08 11.08
C SER A 90 12.70 -5.25 11.37
N SER A 91 12.92 -5.96 12.47
CA SER A 91 12.03 -7.06 12.90
C SER A 91 10.65 -6.53 13.26
N LEU A 92 10.58 -5.40 13.98
CA LEU A 92 9.31 -4.74 14.31
C LEU A 92 8.58 -4.25 13.05
N TRP A 93 9.31 -3.74 12.05
CA TRP A 93 8.74 -3.30 10.78
C TRP A 93 8.22 -4.46 9.94
N ILE A 94 8.97 -5.57 9.85
CA ILE A 94 8.55 -6.79 9.15
C ILE A 94 7.34 -7.39 9.84
N VAL A 95 7.35 -7.52 11.17
CA VAL A 95 6.21 -8.05 11.92
C VAL A 95 5.00 -7.14 11.75
N SER A 96 5.15 -5.82 11.84
CA SER A 96 4.04 -4.88 11.63
C SER A 96 3.53 -4.93 10.20
N GLY A 97 4.40 -5.01 9.19
CA GLY A 97 4.03 -5.14 7.79
C GLY A 97 3.34 -6.46 7.48
N VAL A 98 3.78 -7.58 8.08
CA VAL A 98 3.12 -8.88 7.97
C VAL A 98 1.77 -8.87 8.68
N VAL A 99 1.67 -8.28 9.87
CA VAL A 99 0.39 -8.14 10.59
C VAL A 99 -0.58 -7.25 9.83
N ILE A 100 -0.14 -6.09 9.33
CA ILE A 100 -0.97 -5.20 8.50
C ILE A 100 -1.34 -5.90 7.20
N GLY A 101 -0.41 -6.59 6.55
CA GLY A 101 -0.68 -7.38 5.34
C GLY A 101 -1.69 -8.50 5.58
N ILE A 102 -1.59 -9.21 6.71
CA ILE A 102 -2.57 -10.22 7.11
C ILE A 102 -3.91 -9.58 7.46
N VAL A 103 -3.92 -8.42 8.14
CA VAL A 103 -5.17 -7.71 8.48
C VAL A 103 -5.85 -7.14 7.24
N VAL A 104 -5.10 -6.59 6.28
CA VAL A 104 -5.63 -6.09 5.00
C VAL A 104 -6.08 -7.26 4.13
N ALA A 105 -5.29 -8.33 4.01
CA ALA A 105 -5.69 -9.53 3.29
C ALA A 105 -6.89 -10.22 3.96
N ALA A 106 -6.98 -10.21 5.30
CA ALA A 106 -8.13 -10.72 6.04
C ALA A 106 -9.34 -9.79 5.94
N ALA A 107 -9.15 -8.47 5.83
CA ALA A 107 -10.22 -7.50 5.58
C ALA A 107 -10.77 -7.63 4.15
N ASP A 108 -9.90 -7.91 3.17
CA ASP A 108 -10.27 -8.27 1.80
C ASP A 108 -10.94 -9.67 1.74
N SER A 109 -10.56 -10.58 2.64
CA SER A 109 -11.13 -11.94 2.74
C SER A 109 -12.34 -12.03 3.69
N SER A 110 -12.67 -10.99 4.44
CA SER A 110 -13.81 -10.93 5.36
C SER A 110 -14.92 -10.04 4.82
N SER A 111 -15.25 -10.23 3.55
CA SER A 111 -16.57 -9.89 3.02
C SER A 111 -17.46 -11.12 2.94
N ASP A 112 -17.29 -12.08 3.86
CA ASP A 112 -18.39 -12.94 4.29
C ASP A 112 -19.23 -12.17 5.31
N ARG A 113 -20.15 -11.34 4.81
CA ARG A 113 -21.38 -11.10 5.56
C ARG A 113 -22.41 -12.10 5.07
N THR A 114 -22.45 -13.20 5.82
CA THR A 114 -23.67 -13.78 6.40
C THR A 114 -24.96 -13.27 5.78
N GLY A 115 -25.68 -14.19 5.15
CA GLY A 115 -27.04 -13.96 4.69
C GLY A 115 -27.94 -13.52 5.84
N ASP A 116 -28.25 -12.23 5.85
CA ASP A 116 -29.52 -11.73 6.33
C ASP A 116 -30.25 -11.17 5.10
N GLY A 117 -31.47 -11.63 4.85
CA GLY A 117 -32.35 -11.18 3.77
C GLY A 117 -32.80 -9.72 3.89
N ALA A 118 -31.96 -8.84 4.41
CA ALA A 118 -32.12 -7.40 4.36
C ALA A 118 -31.62 -6.92 3.00
N PHE A 119 -32.56 -6.62 2.11
CA PHE A 119 -32.27 -5.91 0.88
C PHE A 119 -31.39 -4.67 1.17
N PRO A 120 -30.29 -4.48 0.44
CA PRO A 120 -29.48 -3.27 0.54
C PRO A 120 -30.39 -2.05 0.43
N ARG A 121 -30.31 -1.14 1.39
CA ARG A 121 -31.02 0.14 1.28
C ARG A 121 -30.52 0.82 0.00
N PRO A 122 -31.40 1.37 -0.85
CA PRO A 122 -30.99 2.06 -2.06
C PRO A 122 -29.93 3.09 -1.70
N SER A 123 -28.75 2.90 -2.28
CA SER A 123 -27.57 3.60 -1.84
C SER A 123 -27.77 5.10 -2.05
N GLN A 124 -27.49 5.90 -1.01
CA GLN A 124 -27.17 7.32 -1.18
C GLN A 124 -25.76 7.45 -1.79
N SER A 125 -25.42 6.59 -2.77
CA SER A 125 -24.12 6.53 -3.40
C SER A 125 -23.84 7.91 -4.00
N ARG A 126 -22.75 8.51 -3.53
CA ARG A 126 -22.20 9.69 -4.15
C ARG A 126 -21.83 9.29 -5.58
N THR A 127 -22.11 10.17 -6.54
CA THR A 127 -21.79 9.89 -7.94
C THR A 127 -20.33 9.51 -8.10
N GLN A 128 -20.05 8.31 -8.62
CA GLN A 128 -18.70 7.78 -8.80
C GLN A 128 -18.64 6.86 -10.00
N THR A 129 -17.48 6.81 -10.65
CA THR A 129 -17.21 5.84 -11.72
C THR A 129 -16.55 4.61 -11.08
N VAL A 130 -17.07 3.43 -11.38
CA VAL A 130 -16.53 2.15 -10.90
C VAL A 130 -16.38 1.19 -12.07
N ASP A 131 -15.46 0.24 -11.93
CA ASP A 131 -15.33 -0.87 -12.89
C ASP A 131 -16.63 -1.69 -12.90
N ALA A 132 -17.07 -2.15 -14.08
CA ALA A 132 -18.33 -2.89 -14.21
C ALA A 132 -18.39 -4.14 -13.32
N GLN A 133 -17.24 -4.78 -13.06
CA GLN A 133 -17.11 -5.95 -12.19
C GLN A 133 -17.34 -5.66 -10.71
N LYS A 134 -17.23 -4.39 -10.29
CA LYS A 134 -17.36 -3.95 -8.89
C LYS A 134 -18.75 -3.44 -8.55
N MET A 135 -19.71 -3.55 -9.47
CA MET A 135 -21.10 -3.22 -9.20
C MET A 135 -21.70 -4.12 -8.12
N GLU A 136 -22.39 -3.51 -7.15
CA GLU A 136 -23.00 -4.22 -6.03
C GLU A 136 -24.53 -4.17 -6.10
N VAL A 137 -25.19 -5.13 -5.46
CA VAL A 137 -26.67 -5.14 -5.39
C VAL A 137 -27.16 -3.86 -4.70
N GLY A 138 -28.08 -3.15 -5.35
CA GLY A 138 -28.62 -1.87 -4.90
C GLY A 138 -27.93 -0.64 -5.50
N ASP A 139 -26.87 -0.83 -6.29
CA ASP A 139 -26.28 0.26 -7.08
C ASP A 139 -27.21 0.66 -8.23
N CYS A 140 -27.40 1.98 -8.37
CA CYS A 140 -28.09 2.57 -9.51
C CYS A 140 -27.07 3.17 -10.46
N ILE A 141 -27.15 2.79 -11.73
CA ILE A 141 -26.09 3.04 -12.71
C ILE A 141 -26.60 3.88 -13.87
N ASN A 142 -25.72 4.70 -14.42
CA ASN A 142 -25.81 5.15 -15.80
C ASN A 142 -24.67 4.49 -16.56
N ASP A 143 -25.01 3.80 -17.64
CA ASP A 143 -24.04 3.25 -18.56
C ASP A 143 -23.85 4.22 -19.73
N ALA A 144 -22.61 4.65 -19.95
CA ALA A 144 -22.27 5.59 -21.01
C ALA A 144 -22.27 4.90 -22.39
N ALA A 145 -22.02 3.59 -22.41
CA ALA A 145 -22.39 2.74 -23.52
C ALA A 145 -23.87 2.40 -23.29
N THR A 146 -24.77 3.03 -24.06
CA THR A 146 -26.22 2.77 -24.06
C THR A 146 -26.53 1.36 -23.58
N ALA A 147 -27.17 1.26 -22.40
CA ALA A 147 -27.54 0.00 -21.76
C ALA A 147 -27.97 -0.99 -22.84
N SER A 148 -27.20 -2.08 -22.98
CA SER A 148 -27.37 -3.09 -24.02
C SER A 148 -28.85 -3.29 -24.28
N ASN A 149 -29.29 -2.80 -25.43
CA ASN A 149 -30.67 -2.97 -25.82
C ASN A 149 -30.85 -4.48 -25.97
N PRO A 150 -31.89 -5.11 -25.43
CA PRO A 150 -32.12 -6.55 -25.65
C PRO A 150 -32.33 -6.90 -27.14
N SER A 151 -32.40 -5.88 -28.00
CA SER A 151 -32.47 -5.90 -29.47
C SER A 151 -31.11 -5.76 -30.19
N ASP A 152 -30.02 -5.39 -29.51
CA ASP A 152 -28.71 -5.33 -30.15
C ASP A 152 -28.13 -6.75 -30.25
N THR A 153 -27.86 -7.16 -31.50
CA THR A 153 -27.44 -8.53 -31.82
C THR A 153 -26.00 -8.82 -31.38
N GLU A 154 -25.23 -7.78 -31.07
CA GLU A 154 -23.83 -7.87 -30.66
C GLU A 154 -23.66 -7.25 -29.25
N PRO A 155 -23.01 -7.96 -28.32
CA PRO A 155 -22.75 -7.44 -26.98
C PRO A 155 -21.72 -6.33 -27.01
N VAL A 156 -21.98 -5.28 -26.23
CA VAL A 156 -21.07 -4.15 -26.06
C VAL A 156 -20.20 -4.39 -24.83
N GLU A 157 -18.88 -4.26 -24.99
CA GLU A 157 -17.95 -4.32 -23.87
C GLU A 157 -18.01 -3.02 -23.06
N VAL A 158 -18.20 -3.16 -21.75
CA VAL A 158 -18.32 -2.03 -20.81
C VAL A 158 -17.25 -2.16 -19.74
N GLU A 159 -16.27 -1.25 -19.75
CA GLU A 159 -15.18 -1.24 -18.77
C GLU A 159 -15.63 -0.66 -17.43
N SER A 160 -16.37 0.45 -17.47
CA SER A 160 -16.78 1.19 -16.29
C SER A 160 -18.18 1.78 -16.42
N VAL A 161 -18.84 1.91 -15.28
CA VAL A 161 -20.18 2.49 -15.16
C VAL A 161 -20.18 3.62 -14.15
N LYS A 162 -21.16 4.51 -14.25
CA LYS A 162 -21.34 5.60 -13.30
C LYS A 162 -22.42 5.25 -12.29
N ILE A 163 -22.03 5.00 -11.04
CA ILE A 163 -22.96 4.88 -9.92
C ILE A 163 -23.56 6.26 -9.63
N VAL A 164 -24.88 6.33 -9.46
CA VAL A 164 -25.64 7.55 -9.20
C VAL A 164 -26.70 7.31 -8.12
N PRO A 165 -27.27 8.38 -7.52
CA PRO A 165 -28.38 8.23 -6.59
C PRO A 165 -29.63 7.62 -7.24
N CYS A 166 -30.16 6.55 -6.66
CA CYS A 166 -31.36 5.86 -7.14
C CYS A 166 -32.64 6.72 -7.13
N THR A 167 -32.65 7.81 -6.36
CA THR A 167 -33.78 8.75 -6.31
C THR A 167 -33.78 9.74 -7.47
N GLY A 168 -32.73 9.76 -8.29
CA GLY A 168 -32.66 10.54 -9.53
C GLY A 168 -32.79 9.64 -10.77
N PRO A 169 -32.85 10.24 -11.98
CA PRO A 169 -32.83 9.49 -13.23
C PRO A 169 -31.57 8.62 -13.38
N HIS A 170 -31.76 7.33 -13.66
CA HIS A 170 -30.69 6.36 -13.90
C HIS A 170 -31.12 5.28 -14.90
N ASP A 171 -30.17 4.60 -15.53
CA ASP A 171 -30.44 3.61 -16.59
C ASP A 171 -30.87 2.25 -16.02
N GLY A 172 -30.31 1.85 -14.88
CA GLY A 172 -30.69 0.59 -14.25
C GLY A 172 -30.26 0.46 -12.80
N GLU A 173 -30.83 -0.52 -12.11
CA GLU A 173 -30.50 -0.88 -10.74
C GLU A 173 -30.03 -2.33 -10.65
N VAL A 174 -28.85 -2.53 -10.06
CA VAL A 174 -28.28 -3.86 -9.84
C VAL A 174 -29.14 -4.62 -8.84
N ALA A 175 -29.75 -5.70 -9.29
CA ALA A 175 -30.73 -6.45 -8.53
C ALA A 175 -30.23 -7.80 -8.01
N ALA A 176 -29.24 -8.38 -8.68
CA ALA A 176 -28.61 -9.63 -8.26
C ALA A 176 -27.22 -9.76 -8.87
N VAL A 177 -26.34 -10.50 -8.19
CA VAL A 177 -25.04 -10.91 -8.70
C VAL A 177 -24.92 -12.42 -8.49
N PHE A 178 -24.41 -13.15 -9.47
CA PHE A 178 -24.11 -14.57 -9.33
C PHE A 178 -22.86 -14.97 -10.10
N ARG A 179 -22.28 -16.12 -9.76
CA ARG A 179 -21.10 -16.66 -10.45
C ARG A 179 -21.49 -17.85 -11.33
N LEU A 180 -20.97 -17.86 -12.55
CA LEU A 180 -21.02 -18.99 -13.47
C LEU A 180 -20.04 -20.08 -13.04
N THR A 181 -20.38 -21.32 -13.39
CA THR A 181 -19.52 -22.48 -13.14
C THR A 181 -18.75 -22.87 -14.40
N GLY A 182 -17.52 -23.36 -14.21
CA GLY A 182 -16.69 -23.89 -15.29
C GLY A 182 -15.36 -23.17 -15.42
N SER A 183 -14.34 -23.91 -15.85
CA SER A 183 -13.01 -23.37 -16.12
C SER A 183 -12.91 -22.73 -17.51
N ILE A 184 -13.57 -23.33 -18.50
CA ILE A 184 -13.57 -22.90 -19.91
C ILE A 184 -14.77 -21.98 -20.17
N MET A 185 -14.53 -20.85 -20.86
CA MET A 185 -15.59 -19.93 -21.25
C MET A 185 -16.49 -20.61 -22.27
N PRO A 186 -17.82 -20.68 -22.04
CA PRO A 186 -18.75 -21.18 -23.03
C PRO A 186 -18.73 -20.31 -24.30
N PRO A 187 -19.24 -20.83 -25.44
CA PRO A 187 -19.56 -19.99 -26.59
C PRO A 187 -20.46 -18.82 -26.18
N GLU A 188 -20.30 -17.69 -26.83
CA GLU A 188 -20.97 -16.44 -26.44
C GLU A 188 -22.50 -16.57 -26.33
N SER A 189 -23.15 -17.22 -27.28
CA SER A 189 -24.60 -17.44 -27.25
C SER A 189 -25.05 -18.31 -26.05
N GLU A 190 -24.21 -19.24 -25.61
CA GLU A 190 -24.45 -20.04 -24.40
C GLU A 190 -24.26 -19.19 -23.14
N LEU A 191 -23.21 -18.36 -23.11
CA LEU A 191 -22.90 -17.47 -22.00
C LEU A 191 -24.02 -16.44 -21.80
N GLN A 192 -24.45 -15.79 -22.88
CA GLN A 192 -25.55 -14.83 -22.90
C GLN A 192 -26.87 -15.47 -22.44
N ARG A 193 -27.19 -16.69 -22.91
CA ARG A 193 -28.38 -17.41 -22.47
C ARG A 193 -28.35 -17.72 -20.98
N ARG A 194 -27.23 -18.23 -20.47
CA ARG A 194 -27.04 -18.52 -19.04
C ARG A 194 -27.14 -17.26 -18.17
N ALA A 195 -26.56 -16.15 -18.63
CA ALA A 195 -26.66 -14.87 -17.95
C ALA A 195 -28.12 -14.38 -17.90
N SER A 196 -28.79 -14.34 -19.06
CA SER A 196 -30.19 -13.92 -19.19
C SER A 196 -31.14 -14.74 -18.32
N ASP A 197 -31.07 -16.08 -18.41
CA ASP A 197 -31.94 -16.97 -17.65
C ASP A 197 -31.65 -16.88 -16.14
N GLY A 198 -30.37 -16.82 -15.78
CA GLY A 198 -29.94 -16.66 -14.40
C GLY A 198 -30.45 -15.36 -13.78
N CYS A 199 -30.47 -14.27 -14.54
CA CYS A 199 -31.01 -12.99 -14.10
C CYS A 199 -32.53 -13.00 -13.99
N LYS A 200 -33.25 -13.49 -15.01
CA LYS A 200 -34.71 -13.62 -14.96
C LYS A 200 -35.18 -14.38 -13.73
N ILE A 201 -34.51 -15.49 -13.39
CA ILE A 201 -34.86 -16.30 -12.20
C ILE A 201 -34.65 -15.49 -10.91
N ARG A 202 -33.50 -14.83 -10.76
CA ARG A 202 -33.10 -14.15 -9.52
C ARG A 202 -33.84 -12.83 -9.29
N THR A 203 -34.22 -12.12 -10.35
CA THR A 203 -34.89 -10.81 -10.24
C THR A 203 -36.41 -10.90 -10.27
N ARG A 204 -36.99 -12.04 -10.70
CA ARG A 204 -38.44 -12.22 -10.83
C ARG A 204 -39.23 -11.74 -9.62
N ALA A 205 -38.91 -12.25 -8.43
CA ALA A 205 -39.66 -11.90 -7.22
C ALA A 205 -39.57 -10.40 -6.89
N ARG A 206 -38.49 -9.73 -7.28
CA ARG A 206 -38.28 -8.30 -7.07
C ARG A 206 -39.10 -7.47 -8.07
N ILE A 207 -39.06 -7.85 -9.35
CA ILE A 207 -39.89 -7.23 -10.41
C ILE A 207 -41.38 -7.39 -10.10
N ASP A 208 -41.82 -8.60 -9.75
CA ASP A 208 -43.24 -8.93 -9.51
C ASP A 208 -43.84 -8.13 -8.33
N ARG A 209 -43.02 -7.72 -7.36
CA ARG A 209 -43.44 -6.91 -6.19
C ARG A 209 -43.47 -5.41 -6.45
N ASP A 210 -42.88 -4.95 -7.55
CA ASP A 210 -42.85 -3.53 -7.90
C ASP A 210 -44.14 -3.12 -8.65
N PRO A 211 -44.83 -2.03 -8.28
CA PRO A 211 -46.02 -1.55 -8.99
C PRO A 211 -45.80 -1.21 -10.46
N ALA A 212 -44.55 -1.01 -10.88
CA ALA A 212 -44.16 -0.78 -12.25
C ALA A 212 -43.70 -2.07 -12.97
N ALA A 213 -43.97 -3.27 -12.45
CA ALA A 213 -43.52 -4.55 -13.00
C ALA A 213 -43.63 -4.67 -14.53
N SER A 214 -44.76 -4.26 -15.11
CA SER A 214 -45.00 -4.29 -16.56
C SER A 214 -44.14 -3.33 -17.40
N ARG A 215 -43.43 -2.41 -16.74
CA ARG A 215 -42.51 -1.44 -17.35
C ARG A 215 -41.05 -1.71 -16.98
N LEU A 216 -40.77 -2.83 -16.32
CA LEU A 216 -39.41 -3.23 -15.94
C LEU A 216 -38.93 -4.39 -16.81
N GLY A 217 -37.65 -4.35 -17.16
CA GLY A 217 -36.95 -5.40 -17.90
C GLY A 217 -35.71 -5.87 -17.17
N ASN A 218 -35.03 -6.86 -17.74
CA ASN A 218 -33.71 -7.29 -17.28
C ASN A 218 -32.67 -6.94 -18.36
N SER A 219 -31.58 -6.34 -17.91
CA SER A 219 -30.30 -6.32 -18.60
C SER A 219 -29.27 -7.05 -17.74
N PHE A 220 -28.11 -7.36 -18.30
CA PHE A 220 -27.08 -8.12 -17.60
C PHE A 220 -25.69 -7.85 -18.17
N TYR A 221 -24.70 -7.89 -17.28
CA TYR A 221 -23.28 -7.88 -17.61
C TYR A 221 -22.73 -9.28 -17.34
N TYR A 222 -21.83 -9.74 -18.20
CA TYR A 222 -21.15 -11.03 -18.07
C TYR A 222 -19.67 -10.89 -18.45
N PRO A 223 -18.82 -11.86 -18.08
CA PRO A 223 -17.38 -11.72 -18.29
C PRO A 223 -16.99 -11.76 -19.76
N THR A 224 -16.02 -10.94 -20.13
CA THR A 224 -15.27 -11.01 -21.41
C THR A 224 -14.29 -12.20 -21.41
N ASP A 225 -13.72 -12.55 -22.57
CA ASP A 225 -12.67 -13.59 -22.65
C ASP A 225 -11.45 -13.22 -21.79
N GLU A 226 -11.07 -11.94 -21.79
CA GLU A 226 -9.95 -11.44 -20.99
C GLU A 226 -10.21 -11.59 -19.48
N SER A 227 -11.34 -11.07 -19.00
CA SER A 227 -11.70 -11.17 -17.58
C SER A 227 -11.92 -12.62 -17.14
N TRP A 228 -12.45 -13.47 -18.02
CA TRP A 228 -12.58 -14.90 -17.76
C TRP A 228 -11.22 -15.58 -17.57
N ARG A 229 -10.20 -15.23 -18.35
CA ARG A 229 -8.82 -15.75 -18.15
C ARG A 229 -8.23 -15.32 -16.81
N GLN A 230 -8.67 -14.17 -16.29
CA GLN A 230 -8.27 -13.64 -14.98
C GLN A 230 -9.11 -14.21 -13.82
N GLY A 231 -10.06 -15.12 -14.11
CA GLY A 231 -10.88 -15.79 -13.10
C GLY A 231 -12.24 -15.15 -12.84
N ASP A 232 -12.62 -14.13 -13.61
CA ASP A 232 -13.96 -13.56 -13.52
C ASP A 232 -15.01 -14.53 -14.08
N ARG A 233 -16.03 -14.79 -13.26
CA ARG A 233 -17.17 -15.65 -13.60
C ARG A 233 -18.49 -14.93 -13.29
N THR A 234 -18.43 -13.63 -13.04
CA THR A 234 -19.49 -12.87 -12.42
C THR A 234 -20.50 -12.42 -13.46
N VAL A 235 -21.78 -12.66 -13.19
CA VAL A 235 -22.89 -12.08 -13.92
C VAL A 235 -23.60 -11.11 -13.00
N THR A 236 -23.75 -9.87 -13.47
CA THR A 236 -24.44 -8.79 -12.76
C THR A 236 -25.77 -8.53 -13.44
N CYS A 237 -26.86 -8.74 -12.70
CA CYS A 237 -28.23 -8.58 -13.18
C CYS A 237 -28.73 -7.18 -12.86
N VAL A 238 -29.18 -6.45 -13.87
CA VAL A 238 -29.63 -5.07 -13.75
C VAL A 238 -31.10 -4.98 -14.18
N ILE A 239 -31.94 -4.44 -13.30
CA ILE A 239 -33.32 -4.11 -13.66
C ILE A 239 -33.31 -2.75 -14.34
N VAL A 240 -33.90 -2.67 -15.52
CA VAL A 240 -33.97 -1.47 -16.37
C VAL A 240 -35.41 -1.13 -16.71
N ALA A 241 -35.67 0.04 -17.28
CA ALA A 241 -36.96 0.29 -17.90
C ALA A 241 -37.12 -0.59 -19.15
N ALA A 242 -38.32 -1.14 -19.37
CA ALA A 242 -38.59 -2.01 -20.53
C ALA A 242 -38.68 -1.25 -21.87
N ASN A 243 -38.83 0.07 -21.82
CA ASN A 243 -38.91 0.92 -23.01
C ASN A 243 -37.58 1.63 -23.23
N ASP A 244 -37.03 1.49 -24.42
CA ASP A 244 -35.78 2.14 -24.83
C ASP A 244 -35.79 3.65 -24.53
N GLY A 245 -34.64 4.15 -24.05
CA GLY A 245 -34.45 5.56 -23.71
C GLY A 245 -35.19 6.04 -22.46
N THR A 246 -35.94 5.18 -21.77
CA THR A 246 -36.61 5.54 -20.51
C THR A 246 -35.68 5.28 -19.33
N LYS A 247 -35.50 6.28 -18.45
CA LYS A 247 -34.76 6.13 -17.20
C LYS A 247 -35.66 5.74 -16.04
N LEU A 248 -35.14 4.93 -15.13
CA LEU A 248 -35.72 4.75 -13.80
C LEU A 248 -35.53 6.05 -13.01
N THR A 249 -36.51 6.39 -12.17
CA THR A 249 -36.50 7.65 -11.37
C THR A 249 -36.63 7.40 -9.87
N ARG A 250 -36.71 6.12 -9.49
CA ARG A 250 -36.78 5.66 -8.11
C ARG A 250 -36.18 4.26 -8.03
N PRO A 251 -35.78 3.81 -6.84
CA PRO A 251 -35.40 2.42 -6.63
C PRO A 251 -36.54 1.46 -7.00
N VAL A 252 -36.16 0.29 -7.53
CA VAL A 252 -37.02 -0.87 -7.69
C VAL A 252 -37.27 -1.46 -6.31
N ARG A 253 -38.54 -1.76 -6.02
CA ARG A 253 -38.90 -2.26 -4.69
C ARG A 253 -38.14 -3.56 -4.38
N PRO A 254 -37.58 -3.68 -3.17
CA PRO A 254 -36.92 -4.90 -2.72
C PRO A 254 -37.89 -6.08 -2.66
#